data_AF-A0A821LHQ8-F1
#
_entry.id   AF-A0A821LHQ8-F1
#
_cell.length_a   1.000
_cell.length_b   1.000
_cell.length_c   1.000
_cell.angle_alpha   90.00
_cell.angle_beta   90.00
_cell.angle_gamma   90.00
#
_symmetry.space_group_name_H-M   'P 1'
#
loop_
_entity.id
_entity.type
_entity.pdbx_description
1 polymer ?
#
loop_
_entity_poly.entity_id
_entity_poly.type
_entity_poly.pdbx_seq_one_letter_code
_entity_poly.pdbx_strand_id
1 'polypeptide(L)'
;MNFQVILFGVFLLLLTKLQFYEALTCNGINVAGNACCGSQGYYTSSNACCNGLIVVGNACCGSQGYYTSSYTCCNGLIVVGNACCGSQGYTTSSYTCCNGLIKAGNACCGSQGYSTSSYACCNGLIVAGNACCGSQGYSTSSYTCCNGLIVAGNACCGSQGYSTSSYTCCNGLIKAGNACC
;
A
#
# COMPACT_ATOMS: atom_id res chain seq x y z
N MET A 1 -30.71 -48.10 27.42
CA MET A 1 -30.67 -46.75 28.02
C MET A 1 -29.51 -45.89 27.49
N ASN A 2 -29.01 -46.12 26.26
CA ASN A 2 -27.80 -45.45 25.74
C ASN A 2 -28.03 -44.64 24.46
N PHE A 3 -28.98 -45.03 23.60
CA PHE A 3 -29.17 -44.35 22.30
C PHE A 3 -29.88 -42.99 22.42
N GLN A 4 -30.89 -42.91 23.31
CA GLN A 4 -31.66 -41.68 23.56
C GLN A 4 -30.80 -40.58 24.20
N VAL A 5 -29.86 -40.93 25.08
CA VAL A 5 -28.96 -39.97 25.77
C VAL A 5 -27.90 -39.41 24.81
N ILE A 6 -27.36 -40.25 23.91
CA ILE A 6 -26.41 -39.82 22.87
C ILE A 6 -27.09 -38.89 21.86
N LEU A 7 -28.32 -39.21 21.44
CA LEU A 7 -29.08 -38.37 20.52
C LEU A 7 -29.40 -37.00 21.14
N PHE A 8 -29.76 -36.96 22.43
CA PHE A 8 -29.98 -35.71 23.16
C PHE A 8 -28.70 -34.90 23.32
N GLY A 9 -27.57 -35.55 23.61
CA GLY A 9 -26.26 -34.89 23.73
C GLY A 9 -25.74 -34.31 22.41
N VAL A 10 -25.91 -35.03 21.30
CA VAL A 10 -25.57 -34.55 19.95
C VAL A 10 -26.50 -33.42 19.51
N PHE A 11 -27.79 -33.50 19.83
CA PHE A 11 -28.77 -32.44 19.57
C PHE A 11 -28.47 -31.17 20.39
N LEU A 12 -28.09 -31.30 21.66
CA LEU A 12 -27.70 -30.17 22.51
C LEU A 12 -26.37 -29.55 22.03
N LEU A 13 -25.39 -30.36 21.59
CA LEU A 13 -24.14 -29.89 20.97
C LEU A 13 -24.35 -29.23 19.60
N LEU A 14 -25.32 -29.70 18.81
CA LEU A 14 -25.73 -29.05 17.57
C LEU A 14 -26.43 -27.72 17.87
N LEU A 15 -27.32 -27.68 18.87
CA LEU A 15 -27.95 -26.44 19.32
C LEU A 15 -26.91 -25.43 19.81
N THR A 16 -25.96 -25.83 20.67
CA THR A 16 -24.90 -24.91 21.13
C THR A 16 -23.98 -24.47 19.99
N LYS A 17 -23.67 -25.33 19.01
CA LYS A 17 -22.94 -24.92 17.79
C LYS A 17 -23.77 -24.03 16.85
N LEU A 18 -25.09 -24.14 16.85
CA LEU A 18 -26.02 -23.24 16.14
C LEU A 18 -26.15 -21.87 16.84
N GLN A 19 -25.81 -21.76 18.13
CA GLN A 19 -25.89 -20.50 18.89
C GLN A 19 -24.62 -19.62 18.79
N PHE A 20 -23.58 -20.07 18.08
CA PHE A 20 -22.34 -19.30 17.84
C PHE A 20 -22.22 -18.75 16.42
N TYR A 21 -23.32 -18.64 15.67
CA TYR A 21 -23.34 -17.63 14.60
C TYR A 21 -23.53 -16.30 15.32
N GLU A 22 -22.54 -15.41 15.28
CA GLU A 22 -22.69 -14.03 15.76
C GLU A 22 -23.84 -13.40 14.95
N ALA A 23 -25.06 -13.51 15.49
CA ALA A 23 -26.22 -12.92 14.88
C ALA A 23 -26.02 -11.41 14.97
N LEU A 24 -25.82 -10.76 13.82
CA LEU A 24 -25.77 -9.32 13.75
C LEU A 24 -27.15 -8.78 14.15
N THR A 25 -27.18 -7.97 15.20
CA THR A 25 -28.42 -7.32 15.65
C THR A 25 -28.37 -5.84 15.31
N CYS A 26 -29.29 -5.40 14.46
CA CYS A 26 -29.45 -4.00 14.08
C CYS A 26 -30.76 -3.46 14.67
N ASN A 27 -30.67 -2.44 15.54
CA ASN A 27 -31.83 -1.87 16.25
C ASN A 27 -32.75 -2.91 16.92
N GLY A 28 -32.15 -3.93 17.54
CA GLY A 28 -32.89 -5.00 18.20
C GLY A 28 -33.48 -6.07 17.28
N ILE A 29 -33.20 -6.03 15.97
CA ILE A 29 -33.63 -7.03 14.99
C ILE A 29 -32.42 -7.85 14.56
N ASN A 30 -32.53 -9.18 14.65
CA ASN A 30 -31.53 -10.10 14.10
C ASN A 30 -31.60 -10.05 12.57
N VAL A 31 -30.45 -9.80 11.92
CA VAL A 31 -30.35 -9.63 10.47
C VAL A 31 -29.16 -10.41 9.91
N ALA A 32 -29.19 -10.68 8.60
CA ALA A 32 -28.03 -11.24 7.89
C ALA A 32 -27.04 -10.13 7.53
N GLY A 33 -25.73 -10.42 7.65
CA GLY A 33 -24.68 -9.47 7.32
C GLY A 33 -23.56 -9.42 8.35
N ASN A 34 -22.66 -8.47 8.18
CA ASN A 34 -21.59 -8.14 9.13
C ASN A 34 -21.53 -6.64 9.48
N ALA A 35 -22.49 -5.83 9.00
CA ALA A 35 -22.67 -4.43 9.37
C ALA A 35 -24.13 -3.98 9.28
N CYS A 36 -24.49 -2.91 10.02
CA CYS A 36 -25.84 -2.37 10.09
C CYS A 36 -25.98 -1.06 9.29
N CYS A 37 -27.11 -0.91 8.60
CA CYS A 37 -27.59 0.35 8.03
C CYS A 37 -29.00 0.61 8.56
N GLY A 38 -29.10 1.37 9.66
CA GLY A 38 -30.33 1.45 10.43
C GLY A 38 -30.69 0.06 10.99
N SER A 39 -31.92 -0.40 10.73
CA SER A 39 -32.39 -1.73 11.16
C SER A 39 -32.12 -2.85 10.15
N GLN A 40 -31.40 -2.57 9.06
CA GLN A 40 -31.07 -3.54 8.01
C GLN A 40 -29.62 -4.01 8.14
N GLY A 41 -29.38 -5.31 7.97
CA GLY A 41 -28.04 -5.88 7.90
C GLY A 41 -27.52 -5.91 6.46
N TYR A 42 -26.20 -5.81 6.28
CA TYR A 42 -25.56 -5.97 4.98
C TYR A 42 -24.16 -6.56 5.11
N TYR A 43 -23.60 -7.05 3.99
CA TYR A 43 -22.22 -7.50 3.90
C TYR A 43 -21.31 -6.39 3.37
N THR A 44 -20.33 -5.95 4.17
CA THR A 44 -19.38 -4.88 3.81
C THR A 44 -18.48 -5.19 2.61
N SER A 45 -18.40 -6.47 2.21
CA SER A 45 -17.66 -6.90 1.02
C SER A 45 -18.35 -6.50 -0.29
N SER A 46 -19.67 -6.29 -0.27
CA SER A 46 -20.48 -6.02 -1.48
C SER A 46 -21.41 -4.81 -1.35
N ASN A 47 -21.64 -4.31 -0.14
CA ASN A 47 -22.53 -3.20 0.12
C ASN A 47 -21.95 -2.21 1.14
N ALA A 48 -22.45 -0.98 1.09
CA ALA A 48 -22.12 0.12 2.00
C ALA A 48 -23.41 0.83 2.42
N CYS A 49 -23.41 1.40 3.63
CA CYS A 49 -24.49 2.24 4.11
C CYS A 49 -24.16 3.71 3.81
N CYS A 50 -24.78 4.28 2.78
CA CYS A 50 -24.56 5.67 2.37
C CYS A 50 -25.82 6.48 2.64
N ASN A 51 -25.73 7.49 3.52
CA ASN A 51 -26.86 8.34 3.92
C ASN A 51 -28.11 7.54 4.36
N GLY A 52 -27.90 6.44 5.10
CA GLY A 52 -28.97 5.59 5.63
C GLY A 52 -29.56 4.60 4.62
N LEU A 53 -29.04 4.52 3.40
CA LEU A 53 -29.43 3.54 2.39
C LEU A 53 -28.31 2.54 2.13
N ILE A 54 -28.66 1.27 2.03
CA ILE A 54 -27.72 0.23 1.59
C ILE A 54 -27.59 0.34 0.07
N VAL A 55 -26.36 0.51 -0.40
CA VAL A 55 -26.01 0.63 -1.82
C VAL A 55 -24.91 -0.38 -2.18
N VAL A 56 -24.85 -0.76 -3.46
CA VAL A 56 -23.85 -1.69 -3.99
C VAL A 56 -22.46 -1.03 -3.99
N GLY A 57 -21.43 -1.77 -3.57
CA GLY A 57 -20.06 -1.29 -3.37
C GLY A 57 -19.63 -1.37 -1.91
N ASN A 58 -18.35 -1.21 -1.60
CA ASN A 58 -17.82 -1.29 -0.23
C ASN A 58 -17.45 0.08 0.37
N ALA A 59 -17.72 1.17 -0.34
CA ALA A 59 -17.49 2.55 0.11
C ALA A 59 -18.52 3.53 -0.48
N CYS A 60 -18.61 4.71 0.10
CA CYS A 60 -19.54 5.78 -0.29
C CYS A 60 -18.83 6.95 -0.95
N CYS A 61 -19.39 7.46 -2.05
CA CYS A 61 -19.08 8.76 -2.62
C CYS A 61 -20.36 9.60 -2.63
N GLY A 62 -20.57 10.38 -1.56
CA GLY A 62 -21.89 10.93 -1.26
C GLY A 62 -22.90 9.81 -0.98
N SER A 63 -24.04 9.82 -1.68
CA SER A 63 -25.06 8.76 -1.58
C SER A 63 -24.83 7.57 -2.51
N GLN A 64 -23.78 7.59 -3.34
CA GLN A 64 -23.49 6.53 -4.30
C GLN A 64 -22.48 5.54 -3.73
N GLY A 65 -22.74 4.25 -3.91
CA GLY A 65 -21.80 3.19 -3.54
C GLY A 65 -20.78 2.92 -4.65
N TYR A 66 -19.58 2.49 -4.29
CA TYR A 66 -18.57 2.04 -5.25
C TYR A 66 -17.64 0.98 -4.65
N TYR A 67 -16.94 0.24 -5.52
CA TYR A 67 -15.91 -0.72 -5.11
C TYR A 67 -14.52 -0.07 -5.11
N THR A 68 -13.89 -0.01 -3.93
CA THR A 68 -12.54 0.55 -3.74
C THR A 68 -11.43 -0.23 -4.46
N SER A 69 -11.73 -1.44 -4.95
CA SER A 69 -10.81 -2.25 -5.74
C SER A 69 -10.52 -1.68 -7.13
N SER A 70 -11.39 -0.82 -7.65
CA SER A 70 -11.25 -0.27 -9.01
C SER A 70 -11.54 1.24 -9.10
N TYR A 71 -12.21 1.80 -8.10
CA TYR A 71 -12.64 3.19 -8.10
C TYR A 71 -12.25 3.90 -6.81
N THR A 72 -12.20 5.23 -6.88
CA THR A 72 -12.05 6.11 -5.73
C THR A 72 -12.99 7.30 -5.85
N CYS A 73 -13.30 7.96 -4.73
CA CYS A 73 -14.13 9.16 -4.70
C CYS A 73 -13.25 10.42 -4.70
N CYS A 74 -13.24 11.18 -5.80
CA CYS A 74 -12.50 12.42 -5.93
C CYS A 74 -13.46 13.61 -6.08
N ASN A 75 -13.48 14.51 -5.11
CA ASN A 75 -14.36 15.69 -5.11
C ASN A 75 -15.84 15.35 -5.40
N GLY A 76 -16.33 14.23 -4.85
CA GLY A 76 -17.71 13.76 -5.04
C GLY A 76 -17.97 13.00 -6.34
N LEU A 77 -16.94 12.74 -7.16
CA LEU A 77 -17.03 11.91 -8.35
C LEU A 77 -16.40 10.54 -8.11
N ILE A 78 -17.09 9.47 -8.50
CA ILE A 78 -16.53 8.12 -8.55
C ILE A 78 -15.71 8.01 -9.84
N VAL A 79 -14.41 7.80 -9.70
CA VAL A 79 -13.45 7.76 -10.81
C VAL A 79 -12.58 6.51 -10.72
N VAL A 80 -12.08 6.04 -11.86
CA VAL A 80 -11.22 4.85 -11.93
C VAL A 80 -9.86 5.14 -11.29
N GLY A 81 -9.34 4.18 -10.52
CA GLY A 81 -8.03 4.28 -9.86
C GLY A 81 -8.14 4.22 -8.34
N ASN A 82 -7.01 4.43 -7.68
CA ASN A 82 -6.88 4.33 -6.22
C ASN A 82 -6.42 5.64 -5.56
N ALA A 83 -6.19 6.71 -6.33
CA ALA A 83 -5.81 8.02 -5.81
C ALA A 83 -6.42 9.16 -6.65
N CYS A 84 -6.44 10.37 -6.08
CA CYS A 84 -7.02 11.57 -6.68
C CYS A 84 -5.96 12.60 -7.06
N CYS A 85 -6.10 13.18 -8.24
CA CYS A 85 -5.42 14.39 -8.66
C CYS A 85 -6.49 15.42 -9.02
N GLY A 86 -6.87 16.26 -8.04
CA GLY A 86 -8.11 17.03 -8.12
C GLY A 86 -9.33 16.11 -8.22
N SER A 87 -10.16 16.32 -9.25
CA SER A 87 -11.35 15.49 -9.51
C SER A 87 -11.07 14.29 -10.43
N GLN A 88 -9.82 14.05 -10.82
CA GLN A 88 -9.44 12.92 -11.66
C GLN A 88 -8.86 11.78 -10.82
N GLY A 89 -9.21 10.55 -11.18
CA GLY A 89 -8.64 9.34 -10.59
C GLY A 89 -7.39 8.88 -11.33
N TYR A 90 -6.46 8.25 -10.63
CA TYR A 90 -5.32 7.58 -11.22
C TYR A 90 -4.88 6.36 -10.40
N THR A 91 -4.06 5.49 -11.02
CA THR A 91 -3.46 4.33 -10.35
C THR A 91 -2.03 4.64 -9.94
N THR A 92 -1.76 4.62 -8.63
CA THR A 92 -0.45 4.98 -8.04
C THR A 92 0.71 4.08 -8.46
N SER A 93 0.44 2.90 -9.02
CA SER A 93 1.48 2.00 -9.54
C SER A 93 2.13 2.51 -10.83
N SER A 94 1.45 3.38 -11.58
CA SER A 94 1.90 3.87 -12.89
C SER A 94 1.94 5.38 -13.00
N TYR A 95 1.21 6.07 -12.11
CA TYR A 95 1.04 7.52 -12.18
C TYR A 95 1.16 8.18 -10.80
N THR A 96 1.44 9.47 -10.81
CA THR A 96 1.50 10.35 -9.65
C THR A 96 0.87 11.71 -9.98
N CYS A 97 0.49 12.48 -8.97
CA CYS A 97 -0.07 13.82 -9.14
C CYS A 97 0.99 14.87 -8.84
N CYS A 98 1.50 15.56 -9.87
CA CYS A 98 2.49 16.63 -9.73
C CYS A 98 1.85 17.97 -10.10
N ASN A 99 1.79 18.90 -9.13
CA ASN A 99 1.19 20.22 -9.30
C ASN A 99 -0.23 20.18 -9.91
N GLY A 100 -1.06 19.24 -9.46
CA GLY A 100 -2.44 19.10 -9.91
C GLY A 100 -2.61 18.42 -11.28
N LEU A 101 -1.54 17.89 -11.87
CA LEU A 101 -1.61 17.11 -13.11
C LEU A 101 -1.14 15.67 -12.89
N ILE A 102 -1.85 14.72 -13.48
CA ILE A 102 -1.45 13.31 -13.50
C ILE A 102 -0.24 13.16 -14.42
N LYS A 103 0.83 12.56 -13.92
CA LYS A 103 2.08 12.28 -14.64
C LYS A 103 2.45 10.82 -14.50
N ALA A 104 3.13 10.27 -15.51
CA ALA A 104 3.66 8.91 -15.44
C ALA A 104 4.78 8.81 -14.38
N GLY A 105 4.89 7.64 -13.75
CA GLY A 105 5.85 7.40 -12.67
C GLY A 105 5.22 7.50 -11.29
N ASN A 106 6.04 7.36 -10.25
CA ASN A 106 5.62 7.24 -8.86
C ASN A 106 6.15 8.39 -7.97
N ALA A 107 6.94 9.32 -8.51
CA ALA A 107 7.45 10.49 -7.80
C ALA A 107 7.45 11.74 -8.69
N CYS A 108 7.51 12.92 -8.04
CA CYS A 108 7.54 14.22 -8.71
C CYS A 108 8.91 14.88 -8.59
N CYS A 109 9.40 15.44 -9.69
CA CYS A 109 10.51 16.37 -9.72
C CYS A 109 9.99 17.70 -10.27
N GLY A 110 9.62 18.61 -9.37
CA GLY A 110 8.79 19.76 -9.75
C GLY A 110 7.44 19.30 -10.31
N SER A 111 7.10 19.76 -11.52
CA SER A 111 5.86 19.39 -12.22
C SER A 111 5.97 18.13 -13.09
N GLN A 112 7.13 17.48 -13.13
CA GLN A 112 7.37 16.28 -13.94
C GLN A 112 7.25 15.02 -13.07
N GLY A 113 6.62 13.98 -13.60
CA GLY A 113 6.63 12.65 -12.97
C GLY A 113 7.83 11.83 -13.44
N TYR A 114 8.33 10.95 -12.58
CA TYR A 114 9.39 10.00 -12.91
C TYR A 114 9.24 8.69 -12.13
N SER A 115 9.87 7.62 -12.63
CA SER A 115 9.96 6.33 -11.92
C SER A 115 11.22 6.29 -11.06
N THR A 116 11.06 6.19 -9.74
CA THR A 116 12.18 6.09 -8.78
C THR A 116 13.03 4.84 -8.94
N SER A 117 12.55 3.84 -9.68
CA SER A 117 13.31 2.62 -9.99
C SER A 117 14.50 2.88 -10.90
N SER A 118 14.45 3.95 -11.71
CA SER A 118 15.39 4.18 -12.81
C SER A 118 15.89 5.62 -12.86
N TYR A 119 15.23 6.54 -12.17
CA TYR A 119 15.55 7.96 -12.16
C TYR A 119 15.47 8.54 -10.75
N ALA A 120 16.18 9.64 -10.55
CA ALA A 120 16.20 10.42 -9.32
C ALA A 120 16.02 11.91 -9.65
N CYS A 121 15.46 12.67 -8.71
CA CYS A 121 15.37 14.12 -8.81
C CYS A 121 16.54 14.76 -8.06
N CYS A 122 17.58 15.18 -8.77
CA CYS A 122 18.77 15.79 -8.20
C CYS A 122 18.79 17.28 -8.54
N ASN A 123 18.73 18.14 -7.53
CA ASN A 123 18.66 19.60 -7.68
C ASN A 123 17.58 20.07 -8.67
N GLY A 124 16.41 19.42 -8.64
CA GLY A 124 15.26 19.77 -9.50
C GLY A 124 15.34 19.22 -10.94
N LEU A 125 16.37 18.43 -11.27
CA LEU A 125 16.49 17.75 -12.56
C LEU A 125 16.30 16.25 -12.40
N ILE A 126 15.55 15.65 -13.32
CA ILE A 126 15.43 14.20 -13.43
C ILE A 126 16.69 13.67 -14.12
N VAL A 127 17.41 12.78 -13.43
CA VAL A 127 18.65 12.16 -13.90
C VAL A 127 18.55 10.64 -13.82
N ALA A 128 19.31 9.94 -14.66
CA ALA A 128 19.34 8.47 -14.67
C ALA A 128 20.01 7.91 -13.40
N GLY A 129 19.50 6.79 -12.90
CA GLY A 129 19.89 6.21 -11.61
C GLY A 129 18.88 6.53 -10.51
N ASN A 130 18.85 5.74 -9.46
CA ASN A 130 17.85 5.84 -8.37
C ASN A 130 18.34 6.62 -7.14
N ALA A 131 19.54 7.22 -7.19
CA ALA A 131 20.08 8.07 -6.14
C ALA A 131 20.88 9.25 -6.70
N CYS A 132 21.11 10.26 -5.86
CA CYS A 132 21.86 11.47 -6.20
C CYS A 132 23.23 11.52 -5.51
N CYS A 133 24.27 11.89 -6.25
CA CYS A 133 25.56 12.32 -5.75
C CYS A 133 25.79 13.75 -6.23
N GLY A 134 25.45 14.73 -5.39
CA GLY A 134 25.29 16.11 -5.84
C GLY A 134 24.17 16.23 -6.89
N SER A 135 24.49 16.79 -8.05
CA SER A 135 23.56 16.91 -9.19
C SER A 135 23.57 15.70 -10.15
N GLN A 136 24.45 14.72 -9.92
CA GLN A 136 24.57 13.53 -10.76
C GLN A 136 23.74 12.38 -10.21
N GLY A 137 23.07 11.65 -11.09
CA GLY A 137 22.36 10.43 -10.75
C GLY A 137 23.29 9.21 -10.81
N TYR A 138 23.03 8.21 -9.98
CA TYR A 138 23.72 6.92 -10.04
C TYR A 138 22.79 5.77 -9.64
N SER A 139 23.12 4.55 -10.09
CA SER A 139 22.42 3.34 -9.68
C SER A 139 23.03 2.76 -8.40
N THR A 140 22.25 2.69 -7.32
CA THR A 140 22.68 2.11 -6.04
C THR A 140 22.94 0.61 -6.11
N SER A 141 22.55 -0.05 -7.20
CA SER A 141 22.86 -1.47 -7.45
C SER A 141 24.34 -1.74 -7.67
N SER A 142 25.09 -0.71 -8.09
CA SER A 142 26.46 -0.88 -8.59
C SER A 142 27.42 0.20 -8.09
N TYR A 143 26.87 1.34 -7.66
CA TYR A 143 27.66 2.50 -7.25
C TYR A 143 27.15 3.07 -5.93
N THR A 144 28.02 3.82 -5.27
CA THR A 144 27.74 4.61 -4.07
C THR A 144 28.36 5.99 -4.20
N CYS A 145 27.88 6.96 -3.42
CA CYS A 145 28.42 8.32 -3.39
C CYS A 145 29.33 8.49 -2.16
N CYS A 146 30.65 8.60 -2.38
CA CYS A 146 31.63 8.80 -1.32
C CYS A 146 32.28 10.17 -1.47
N ASN A 147 32.08 11.05 -0.48
CA ASN A 147 32.60 12.42 -0.49
C ASN A 147 32.30 13.19 -1.80
N GLY A 148 31.09 13.00 -2.34
CA GLY A 148 30.65 13.66 -3.58
C GLY A 148 31.14 13.00 -4.88
N LEU A 149 31.83 11.86 -4.80
CA LEU A 149 32.24 11.08 -5.96
C LEU A 149 31.42 9.80 -6.09
N ILE A 150 30.93 9.51 -7.30
CA ILE A 150 30.28 8.25 -7.63
C ILE A 150 31.38 7.20 -7.84
N VAL A 151 31.38 6.17 -7.01
CA VAL A 151 32.38 5.10 -7.01
C VAL A 151 31.71 3.73 -6.99
N ALA A 152 32.36 2.70 -7.54
CA ALA A 152 31.81 1.35 -7.59
C ALA A 152 31.72 0.71 -6.20
N GLY A 153 30.68 -0.09 -5.97
CA GLY A 153 30.43 -0.75 -4.68
C GLY A 153 29.21 -0.20 -3.95
N ASN A 154 28.97 -0.69 -2.74
CA ASN A 154 27.79 -0.38 -1.92
C ASN A 154 28.13 0.29 -0.59
N ALA A 155 29.41 0.51 -0.29
CA ALA A 155 29.87 1.20 0.91
C ALA A 155 31.12 2.06 0.64
N CYS A 156 31.37 3.02 1.52
CA CYS A 156 32.50 3.95 1.44
C CYS A 156 33.58 3.63 2.46
N CYS A 157 34.83 3.65 2.03
CA CYS A 157 36.01 3.70 2.88
C CYS A 157 36.78 4.98 2.54
N GLY A 158 36.50 6.06 3.27
CA GLY A 158 36.89 7.40 2.84
C GLY A 158 36.20 7.77 1.52
N SER A 159 36.97 8.17 0.51
CA SER A 159 36.47 8.49 -0.84
C SER A 159 36.44 7.28 -1.78
N GLN A 160 36.83 6.09 -1.32
CA GLN A 160 36.82 4.86 -2.14
C GLN A 160 35.56 4.05 -1.89
N GLY A 161 34.99 3.50 -2.97
CA GLY A 161 33.89 2.55 -2.89
C GLY A 161 34.40 1.12 -2.74
N TYR A 162 33.65 0.29 -2.01
CA TYR A 162 33.91 -1.14 -1.91
C TYR A 162 32.61 -1.94 -1.82
N SER A 163 32.70 -3.24 -2.14
CA SER A 163 31.59 -4.17 -1.93
C SER A 163 31.69 -4.83 -0.55
N THR A 164 30.70 -4.62 0.30
CA THR A 164 30.60 -5.25 1.64
C THR A 164 30.47 -6.77 1.58
N SER A 165 30.16 -7.34 0.40
CA SER A 165 30.14 -8.80 0.21
C SER A 165 31.52 -9.45 0.28
N SER A 166 32.58 -8.67 0.04
CA SER A 166 33.94 -9.20 -0.18
C SER A 166 35.01 -8.44 0.57
N TYR A 167 34.71 -7.24 1.06
CA TYR A 167 35.66 -6.35 1.71
C TYR A 167 35.05 -5.63 2.91
N THR A 168 35.91 -5.16 3.81
CA THR A 168 35.59 -4.33 4.98
C THR A 168 36.56 -3.15 5.05
N CYS A 169 36.08 -2.00 5.51
CA CYS A 169 36.91 -0.82 5.77
C CYS A 169 37.44 -0.83 7.20
N CYS A 170 38.76 -0.78 7.37
CA CYS A 170 39.45 -0.79 8.67
C CYS A 170 40.43 0.38 8.73
N ASN A 171 40.17 1.36 9.60
CA ASN A 171 41.00 2.56 9.74
C ASN A 171 41.31 3.25 8.39
N GLY A 172 40.31 3.32 7.50
CA GLY A 172 40.44 3.93 6.17
C GLY A 172 41.09 3.05 5.10
N LEU A 173 41.39 1.78 5.40
CA LEU A 173 41.92 0.80 4.44
C LEU A 173 40.89 -0.27 4.10
N ILE A 174 40.71 -0.55 2.81
CA ILE A 174 39.86 -1.64 2.33
C ILE A 174 40.65 -2.95 2.46
N LYS A 175 40.15 -3.88 3.29
CA LYS A 175 40.70 -5.23 3.48
C LYS A 175 39.74 -6.27 2.92
N ALA A 176 40.26 -7.37 2.37
CA ALA A 176 39.44 -8.50 1.96
C ALA A 176 38.85 -9.22 3.19
N GLY A 177 37.62 -9.71 3.08
CA GLY A 177 36.87 -10.31 4.18
C GLY A 177 35.90 -9.34 4.84
N ASN A 178 35.17 -9.83 5.84
CA ASN A 178 34.05 -9.11 6.48
C ASN A 178 34.39 -8.50 7.85
N ALA A 179 35.64 -8.58 8.31
CA ALA A 179 36.05 -8.13 9.64
C ALA A 179 37.41 -7.44 9.65
N CYS A 180 37.58 -6.52 10.61
CA CYS A 180 38.86 -5.88 10.91
C CYS A 180 39.65 -6.76 11.89
N CYS A 181 40.38 -7.72 11.35
CA CYS A 181 41.41 -8.45 12.08
C CYS A 181 42.73 -7.65 12.11
#